data_AF-A0A9E4TSS1-F1
#
_entry.id   AF-A0A9E4TSS1-F1
#
_cell.length_a   1.000
_cell.length_b   1.000
_cell.length_c   1.000
_cell.angle_alpha   90.00
_cell.angle_beta   90.00
_cell.angle_gamma   90.00
#
_symmetry.space_group_name_H-M   'P 1'
#
loop_
_entity.id
_entity.type
_entity.pdbx_description
1 polymer ?
#
loop_
_entity_poly.entity_id
_entity_poly.type
_entity_poly.pdbx_seq_one_letter_code
_entity_poly.pdbx_strand_id
1 'polypeptide(L)' 'MGKFVPCQGKHACRDNELSCLTCGRGLHEIEKLRLLMDQLASLAIDYDYENVDEYSSYVARKLEKMIVYRRENEQTG' A
#
# COMPACT_ATOMS: atom_id res chain seq x y z
N MET A 1 16.03 4.16 -8.93
CA MET A 1 14.78 4.29 -8.12
C MET A 1 13.60 3.92 -8.98
N GLY A 2 12.76 2.99 -8.54
CA GLY A 2 11.47 2.71 -9.21
C GLY A 2 10.44 3.78 -8.85
N LYS A 3 9.60 4.19 -9.80
CA LYS A 3 8.44 5.05 -9.52
C LYS A 3 7.26 4.17 -9.15
N PHE A 4 6.56 4.49 -8.07
CA PHE A 4 5.30 3.84 -7.74
C PHE A 4 4.25 4.26 -8.77
N VAL A 5 3.61 3.28 -9.42
CA VAL A 5 2.48 3.49 -10.31
C VAL A 5 1.26 2.80 -9.71
N PRO A 6 0.19 3.54 -9.36
CA PRO A 6 -1.01 2.93 -8.80
C PRO A 6 -1.61 1.94 -9.79
N CYS A 7 -2.01 0.78 -9.29
CA CYS A 7 -2.72 -0.21 -10.10
C CYS A 7 -4.08 0.37 -10.51
N GLN A 8 -4.45 0.20 -11.77
CA GLN A 8 -5.72 0.72 -12.30
C GLN A 8 -6.90 -0.24 -12.09
N GLY A 9 -6.72 -1.35 -11.36
CA GLY A 9 -7.81 -2.22 -10.91
C GLY A 9 -8.55 -3.03 -11.99
N LYS A 10 -8.20 -2.91 -13.26
CA LYS A 10 -8.95 -3.50 -14.39
C LYS A 10 -8.60 -4.96 -14.67
N HIS A 11 -8.85 -5.91 -13.77
CA HIS A 11 -8.68 -7.37 -14.00
C HIS A 11 -7.35 -7.81 -14.70
N ALA A 12 -6.34 -6.95 -14.71
CA ALA A 12 -5.14 -7.06 -15.53
C ALA A 12 -3.96 -7.64 -14.74
N CYS A 13 -4.12 -7.77 -13.43
CA CYS A 13 -3.30 -8.67 -12.64
C CYS A 13 -3.87 -10.08 -12.88
N ARG A 14 -3.46 -10.74 -13.96
CA ARG A 14 -3.82 -12.14 -14.22
C ARG A 14 -2.78 -13.04 -13.55
N ASP A 15 -3.25 -14.10 -12.91
CA ASP A 15 -2.46 -14.97 -12.02
C ASP A 15 -1.29 -15.73 -12.69
N ASN A 16 -1.16 -15.66 -14.02
CA ASN A 16 -0.12 -16.36 -14.79
C ASN A 16 1.07 -15.49 -15.23
N GLU A 17 1.08 -14.20 -14.91
CA GLU A 17 2.19 -13.31 -15.28
C GLU A 17 2.98 -12.85 -14.05
N LEU A 18 4.28 -12.59 -14.18
CA LEU A 18 5.10 -12.13 -13.05
C LEU A 18 4.83 -10.66 -12.68
N SER A 19 4.14 -9.91 -13.54
CA SER A 19 3.86 -8.49 -13.38
C SER A 19 2.48 -8.10 -13.94
N CYS A 20 1.94 -6.98 -13.46
CA CYS A 20 0.67 -6.43 -13.95
C CYS A 20 0.86 -5.71 -15.29
N LEU A 21 0.07 -6.07 -16.29
CA LEU A 21 0.10 -5.45 -17.62
C LEU A 21 -0.26 -3.95 -17.63
N THR A 22 -0.90 -3.45 -16.57
CA THR A 22 -1.36 -2.05 -16.52
C THR A 22 -0.42 -1.13 -15.76
N CYS A 23 0.13 -1.55 -14.63
CA CYS A 23 1.05 -0.73 -13.84
C CYS A 23 2.51 -1.18 -13.91
N GLY A 24 2.79 -2.33 -14.53
CA GLY A 24 4.15 -2.89 -14.67
C GLY A 24 4.76 -3.42 -13.37
N ARG A 25 4.06 -3.30 -12.23
CA ARG A 25 4.53 -3.78 -10.92
C ARG A 25 4.43 -5.30 -10.83
N GLY A 26 5.34 -5.92 -10.05
CA GLY A 26 5.33 -7.37 -9.84
C GLY A 26 4.07 -7.83 -9.12
N LEU A 27 3.52 -9.01 -9.47
CA LEU A 27 2.29 -9.49 -8.82
C LEU A 27 2.47 -9.69 -7.32
N HIS A 28 3.61 -10.24 -6.88
CA HIS A 28 3.92 -10.40 -5.47
C HIS A 28 3.93 -9.05 -4.70
N GLU A 29 4.44 -7.99 -5.33
CA GLU A 29 4.42 -6.64 -4.76
C GLU A 29 2.99 -6.12 -4.60
N ILE A 30 2.13 -6.38 -5.58
CA ILE A 30 0.72 -5.98 -5.59
C ILE A 30 -0.07 -6.76 -4.54
N GLU A 31 0.09 -8.08 -4.47
CA GLU A 31 -0.55 -8.94 -3.47
C GLU A 31 -0.18 -8.53 -2.06
N LYS A 32 1.12 -8.32 -1.80
CA LYS A 32 1.59 -7.86 -0.49
C LYS A 32 0.99 -6.51 -0.12
N LEU A 33 0.91 -5.57 -1.05
CA LEU A 33 0.27 -4.28 -0.79
C LEU A 33 -1.24 -4.42 -0.52
N ARG A 34 -1.94 -5.29 -1.25
CA ARG A 34 -3.36 -5.59 -1.02
C ARG A 34 -3.60 -6.17 0.36
N LEU A 35 -2.79 -7.15 0.78
CA LEU A 35 -2.88 -7.73 2.12
C LEU A 35 -2.68 -6.67 3.21
N LEU A 36 -1.72 -5.76 3.05
CA LEU A 36 -1.51 -4.68 4.01
C LEU A 36 -2.70 -3.70 4.06
N MET A 37 -3.30 -3.38 2.92
CA MET A 37 -4.51 -2.54 2.88
C MET A 37 -5.71 -3.24 3.53
N ASP A 38 -5.87 -4.54 3.30
CA ASP A 38 -6.93 -5.35 3.89
C ASP A 38 -6.81 -5.41 5.43
N GLN A 39 -5.59 -5.54 5.95
CA GLN A 39 -5.32 -5.48 7.39
C GLN A 39 -5.66 -4.11 8.00
N LEU A 40 -5.33 -3.01 7.31
CA LEU A 40 -5.71 -1.66 7.76
C LEU A 40 -7.23 -1.46 7.74
N ALA A 41 -7.90 -1.94 6.69
CA ALA A 41 -9.36 -1.86 6.60
C ALA A 41 -10.04 -2.71 7.70
N SER A 42 -9.56 -3.93 7.93
CA SER A 42 -10.04 -4.80 9.00
C SER A 42 -9.91 -4.13 10.37
N LEU A 43 -8.77 -3.47 10.63
CA LEU A 43 -8.59 -2.73 11.88
C LEU A 43 -9.61 -1.60 12.04
N ALA A 44 -9.96 -0.89 10.97
CA ALA A 44 -10.98 0.16 11.07
C ALA A 44 -12.38 -0.40 11.33
N ILE A 45 -12.69 -1.57 10.76
CA ILE A 45 -13.97 -2.28 10.96
C ILE A 45 -14.04 -2.87 12.38
N ASP A 46 -12.98 -3.51 12.85
CA ASP A 46 -12.93 -4.17 14.17
C ASP A 46 -13.17 -3.18 15.32
N TYR A 47 -12.74 -1.94 15.15
CA TYR A 47 -12.93 -0.85 16.12
C TYR A 47 -14.11 0.07 15.80
N ASP A 48 -14.89 -0.26 14.77
CA ASP A 48 -16.12 0.45 14.37
C ASP A 48 -15.92 1.97 14.19
N TYR A 49 -14.85 2.37 13.49
CA TYR A 49 -14.60 3.78 13.23
C TYR A 49 -15.61 4.35 12.23
N GLU A 50 -16.45 5.29 12.68
CA GLU A 50 -17.43 5.97 11.84
C GLU A 50 -16.78 6.97 10.85
N ASN A 51 -15.66 7.58 11.22
CA ASN A 51 -14.91 8.58 10.44
C ASN A 51 -13.80 7.96 9.57
N VAL A 52 -14.20 7.06 8.66
CA VAL A 52 -13.26 6.29 7.81
C VAL A 52 -12.35 7.18 6.95
N ASP A 53 -12.82 8.35 6.53
CA ASP A 53 -12.05 9.32 5.75
C ASP A 53 -10.91 9.94 6.56
N GLU A 54 -11.14 10.24 7.83
CA GLU A 54 -10.12 10.76 8.75
C GLU A 54 -9.08 9.68 9.07
N TYR A 55 -9.53 8.45 9.35
CA TYR A 55 -8.66 7.29 9.53
C TYR A 55 -7.72 7.10 8.33
N SER A 56 -8.28 7.07 7.12
CA SER A 56 -7.52 6.87 5.88
C SER A 56 -6.50 8.00 5.66
N SER A 57 -6.90 9.25 5.91
CA SER A 57 -6.04 10.41 5.80
C SER A 57 -4.91 10.41 6.84
N TYR A 58 -5.19 9.95 8.06
CA TYR A 58 -4.17 9.76 9.10
C TYR A 58 -3.14 8.73 8.68
N VAL A 59 -3.57 7.55 8.22
CA VAL A 59 -2.69 6.46 7.79
C VAL A 59 -1.76 6.93 6.67
N ALA A 60 -2.30 7.58 5.62
CA ALA A 60 -1.50 8.09 4.51
C ALA A 60 -0.38 9.05 4.97
N ARG A 61 -0.73 10.06 5.78
CA ARG A 61 0.24 11.03 6.31
C ARG A 61 1.28 10.38 7.22
N LYS A 62 0.87 9.40 8.04
CA LYS A 62 1.77 8.71 8.97
C LYS A 62 2.74 7.80 8.23
N LEU A 63 2.27 7.08 7.21
CA LEU A 63 3.09 6.21 6.37
C LEU A 63 4.21 7.01 5.68
N GLU A 64 3.89 8.16 5.09
CA GLU A 64 4.89 9.05 4.48
C GLU A 64 5.99 9.45 5.47
N LYS A 65 5.60 9.94 6.66
CA LYS A 65 6.55 10.31 7.71
C LYS A 65 7.42 9.13 8.16
N MET A 66 6.84 7.94 8.27
CA MET A 66 7.59 6.74 8.64
C MET A 66 8.61 6.34 7.57
N ILE A 67 8.26 6.46 6.28
CA ILE A 67 9.17 6.18 5.17
C ILE A 67 10.36 7.16 5.18
N VAL A 68 10.10 8.46 5.34
CA VAL A 68 11.14 9.48 5.42
C VAL A 68 12.06 9.21 6.61
N TYR A 69 11.47 9.05 7.80
CA TYR A 69 12.23 8.78 9.03
C TYR A 69 13.11 7.53 8.89
N ARG A 70 12.57 6.41 8.37
CA ARG A 70 13.35 5.19 8.20
C ARG A 70 14.51 5.38 7.22
N ARG A 71 14.29 6.06 6.10
CA ARG A 71 15.37 6.35 5.13
C ARG A 71 16.49 7.21 5.72
N GLU A 72 16.15 8.15 6.59
CA GLU A 72 17.10 9.04 7.25
C GLU A 72 17.87 8.30 8.36
N ASN A 73 17.20 7.42 9.12
CA ASN A 73 17.79 6.75 10.29
C ASN A 73 18.44 5.39 9.96
N GLU A 74 18.08 4.74 8.85
CA GLU A 74 18.77 3.53 8.35
C GLU A 74 20.19 3.84 7.81
N GLN A 75 20.55 5.11 7.60
CA GLN A 75 21.90 5.52 7.19
C GLN A 75 22.84 5.81 8.38
N THR A 76 22.36 5.70 9.62
CA THR A 76 23.13 5.99 10.85
C THR A 76 23.23 4.79 11.81
N GLY A 77 22.87 3.59 11.35
CA GLY A 77 22.97 2.33 12.11
C GLY A 77 24.05 1.41 11.56
#